data_AF-A0A1S2MDU2-F1
#
_entry.id   AF-A0A1S2MDU2-F1
#
_cell.length_a   1.000
_cell.length_b   1.000
_cell.length_c   1.000
_cell.angle_alpha   90.00
_cell.angle_beta   90.00
_cell.angle_gamma   90.00
#
_symmetry.space_group_name_H-M   'P 1'
#
loop_
_entity.id
_entity.type
_entity.pdbx_description
1 polymer ?
#
loop_
_entity_poly.entity_id
_entity_poly.type
_entity_poly.pdbx_seq_one_letter_code
_entity_poly.pdbx_strand_id
1 'polypeptide(L)'
;MNTLYFLDLFQLEKLQNDLLDRLKSKDLTNEEEYQIYILLASLGYERLYELFKESRGLPPFLLNVMLNRLVDDENIDEYIDNFYEFQPSWQLALLDLIRSKNIRSWKVVNFLEGLLHTEDMELRVRALKTFAHIGYVSSRDVICKWYEKNINREDWLSNAVTGERLMSARLLGMIKDESFLPLLEELIADSKYNVRAEAAKSIRKYKNGKNKLKEIAANHSDKYSRNIALEWVERSLDYE
;
A
#
# COMPACT_ATOMS: atom_id res chain seq x y z
N MET A 1 4.82 -33.18 23.29
CA MET A 1 5.75 -33.45 22.17
C MET A 1 6.37 -32.12 21.77
N ASN A 2 7.71 -32.01 21.73
CA ASN A 2 8.44 -30.74 21.55
C ASN A 2 8.72 -30.49 20.05
N THR A 3 8.60 -29.25 19.58
CA THR A 3 8.98 -28.81 18.22
C THR A 3 10.40 -29.26 17.84
N LEU A 4 11.34 -29.27 18.79
CA LEU A 4 12.72 -29.75 18.57
C LEU A 4 12.77 -31.23 18.13
N TYR A 5 11.85 -32.06 18.62
CA TYR A 5 11.78 -33.48 18.24
C TYR A 5 11.31 -33.64 16.79
N PHE A 6 10.39 -32.79 16.32
CA PHE A 6 9.94 -32.81 14.93
C PHE A 6 10.99 -32.25 13.97
N LEU A 7 11.73 -31.22 14.38
CA LEU A 7 12.86 -30.70 13.60
C LEU A 7 13.94 -31.77 13.38
N ASP A 8 14.29 -32.50 14.44
CA ASP A 8 15.25 -33.61 14.38
C ASP A 8 14.71 -34.82 13.57
N LEU A 9 13.44 -35.20 13.81
CA LEU A 9 12.80 -36.35 13.14
C LEU A 9 12.61 -36.15 11.63
N PHE A 10 12.24 -34.94 11.19
CA PHE A 10 11.96 -34.64 9.78
C PHE A 10 13.16 -34.04 9.03
N GLN A 11 14.28 -33.77 9.72
CA GLN A 11 15.49 -33.17 9.15
C GLN A 11 15.19 -31.97 8.21
N LEU A 12 14.27 -31.09 8.64
CA LEU A 12 13.67 -30.05 7.79
C LEU A 12 14.70 -29.08 7.20
N GLU A 13 15.83 -28.86 7.88
CA GLU A 13 16.95 -28.06 7.36
C GLU A 13 17.68 -28.76 6.19
N LYS A 14 17.82 -30.09 6.22
CA LYS A 14 18.49 -30.82 5.13
C LYS A 14 17.68 -30.77 3.83
N LEU A 15 16.35 -30.72 3.93
CA LEU A 15 15.48 -30.54 2.79
C LEU A 15 15.72 -29.21 2.06
N GLN A 16 16.21 -28.17 2.75
CA GLN A 16 16.53 -26.90 2.08
C GLN A 16 17.62 -27.09 1.02
N ASN A 17 18.67 -27.87 1.32
CA ASN A 17 19.75 -28.14 0.36
C ASN A 17 19.24 -28.94 -0.84
N ASP A 18 18.39 -29.96 -0.60
CA ASP A 18 17.78 -30.75 -1.68
C ASP A 18 16.94 -29.88 -2.62
N LEU A 19 16.19 -28.92 -2.04
CA LEU A 19 15.42 -27.92 -2.79
C LEU A 19 16.32 -26.98 -3.61
N LEU A 20 17.42 -26.49 -3.03
CA LEU A 20 18.39 -25.64 -3.73
C LEU A 20 19.10 -26.37 -4.88
N ASP A 21 19.42 -27.65 -4.70
CA ASP A 21 20.01 -28.46 -5.76
C ASP A 21 18.99 -28.73 -6.87
N ARG A 22 17.72 -28.92 -6.51
CA ARG A 22 16.65 -29.04 -7.49
C ARG A 22 16.45 -27.78 -8.34
N LEU A 23 16.63 -26.58 -7.78
CA LEU A 23 16.57 -25.32 -8.53
C LEU A 23 17.64 -25.23 -9.64
N LYS A 24 18.73 -26.01 -9.54
CA LYS A 24 19.82 -26.02 -10.53
C LYS A 24 19.57 -27.03 -11.67
N SER A 25 18.54 -27.86 -11.57
CA SER A 25 18.24 -28.90 -12.56
C SER A 25 17.76 -28.32 -13.89
N LYS A 26 18.17 -28.93 -15.00
CA LYS A 26 17.83 -28.46 -16.36
C LYS A 26 16.39 -28.76 -16.78
N ASP A 27 15.74 -29.71 -16.12
CA ASP A 27 14.38 -30.18 -16.37
C ASP A 27 13.35 -29.60 -15.39
N LEU A 28 13.72 -28.58 -14.61
CA LEU A 28 12.85 -27.90 -13.67
C LEU A 28 11.67 -27.23 -14.41
N THR A 29 10.44 -27.55 -14.00
CA THR A 29 9.27 -26.82 -14.49
C THR A 29 9.01 -25.57 -13.67
N ASN A 30 8.27 -24.61 -14.24
CA ASN A 30 7.88 -23.40 -13.52
C ASN A 30 7.04 -23.71 -12.28
N GLU A 31 6.14 -24.69 -12.35
CA GLU A 31 5.32 -25.11 -11.20
C GLU A 31 6.19 -25.66 -10.07
N GLU A 32 7.20 -26.46 -10.40
CA GLU A 32 8.14 -26.99 -9.42
C GLU A 32 9.01 -25.90 -8.82
N GLU A 33 9.50 -24.98 -9.65
CA GLU A 33 10.25 -23.81 -9.21
C GLU A 33 9.44 -23.00 -8.18
N TYR A 34 8.17 -22.70 -8.50
CA TYR A 34 7.29 -21.95 -7.60
C TYR A 34 7.04 -22.70 -6.28
N GLN A 35 6.82 -24.01 -6.34
CA GLN A 35 6.61 -24.82 -5.15
C GLN A 35 7.87 -24.87 -4.28
N ILE A 36 9.06 -24.94 -4.89
CA ILE A 36 10.32 -24.89 -4.17
C ILE A 36 10.48 -23.55 -3.44
N TYR A 37 10.22 -22.41 -4.10
CA TYR A 37 10.30 -21.12 -3.42
C TYR A 37 9.32 -20.99 -2.25
N ILE A 38 8.09 -21.48 -2.43
CA ILE A 38 7.06 -21.54 -1.37
C ILE A 38 7.56 -22.36 -0.18
N LEU A 39 8.19 -23.52 -0.43
CA LEU A 39 8.73 -24.38 0.62
C LEU A 39 9.92 -23.72 1.32
N LEU A 40 10.88 -23.15 0.58
CA LEU A 40 12.02 -22.44 1.16
C LEU A 40 11.56 -21.25 2.02
N ALA A 41 10.54 -20.50 1.58
CA ALA A 41 9.93 -19.44 2.37
C ALA A 41 9.28 -19.98 3.67
N SER A 42 8.59 -21.12 3.59
CA SER A 42 7.99 -21.78 4.76
C SER A 42 9.01 -22.32 5.75
N LEU A 43 10.19 -22.71 5.26
CA LEU A 43 11.29 -23.20 6.07
C LEU A 43 12.15 -22.06 6.63
N GLY A 44 11.81 -20.81 6.35
CA GLY A 44 12.54 -19.64 6.84
C GLY A 44 13.95 -19.53 6.25
N TYR A 45 14.16 -19.95 4.99
CA TYR A 45 15.47 -19.86 4.36
C TYR A 45 15.94 -18.40 4.28
N GLU A 46 16.96 -18.05 5.06
CA GLU A 46 17.41 -16.66 5.27
C GLU A 46 17.88 -15.99 3.97
N ARG A 47 18.49 -16.76 3.07
CA ARG A 47 19.05 -16.25 1.80
C ARG A 47 18.05 -16.31 0.64
N LEU A 48 16.76 -16.44 0.92
CA LEU A 48 15.74 -16.52 -0.13
C LEU A 48 15.74 -15.26 -1.00
N TYR A 49 16.01 -14.09 -0.42
CA TYR A 49 16.13 -12.83 -1.17
C TYR A 49 17.26 -12.83 -2.22
N GLU A 50 18.36 -13.56 -1.98
CA GLU A 50 19.47 -13.66 -2.94
C GLU A 50 19.07 -14.45 -4.18
N LEU A 51 18.31 -15.55 -3.99
CA LEU A 51 17.75 -16.34 -5.08
C LEU A 51 16.83 -15.48 -5.97
N PHE A 52 16.20 -14.45 -5.39
CA PHE A 52 15.30 -13.57 -6.12
C PHE A 52 16.00 -12.48 -6.91
N LYS A 53 17.22 -12.07 -6.51
CA LYS A 53 18.05 -11.20 -7.36
C LYS A 53 18.31 -11.86 -8.72
N GLU A 54 18.38 -13.19 -8.74
CA GLU A 54 18.65 -14.00 -9.95
C GLU A 54 17.37 -14.48 -10.67
N SER A 55 16.25 -14.65 -9.93
CA SER A 55 14.97 -15.08 -10.52
C SER A 55 14.39 -14.03 -11.48
N ARG A 56 13.97 -14.47 -12.67
CA ARG A 56 13.31 -13.60 -13.65
C ARG A 56 11.79 -13.74 -13.55
N GLY A 57 11.12 -12.65 -13.18
CA GLY A 57 9.68 -12.50 -13.47
C GLY A 57 8.74 -13.37 -12.63
N LEU A 58 9.04 -13.57 -11.33
CA LEU A 58 8.10 -14.26 -10.44
C LEU A 58 6.73 -13.57 -10.44
N PRO A 59 5.63 -14.33 -10.56
CA PRO A 59 4.29 -13.76 -10.54
C PRO A 59 4.00 -13.01 -9.22
N PRO A 60 3.27 -11.88 -9.26
CA PRO A 60 2.95 -11.11 -8.05
C PRO A 60 2.26 -11.92 -6.94
N PHE A 61 1.41 -12.89 -7.29
CA PHE A 61 0.76 -13.75 -6.29
C PHE A 61 1.77 -14.59 -5.51
N LEU A 62 2.82 -15.07 -6.17
CA LEU A 62 3.85 -15.90 -5.55
C LEU A 62 4.71 -15.05 -4.60
N LEU A 63 5.09 -13.84 -5.04
CA LEU A 63 5.77 -12.85 -4.19
C LEU A 63 4.98 -12.59 -2.91
N ASN A 64 3.67 -12.37 -3.03
CA ASN A 64 2.81 -12.16 -1.87
C ASN A 64 2.78 -13.37 -0.93
N VAL A 65 2.66 -14.60 -1.46
CA VAL A 65 2.66 -15.82 -0.62
C VAL A 65 3.96 -15.97 0.16
N MET A 66 5.10 -15.73 -0.49
CA MET A 66 6.41 -15.88 0.12
C MET A 66 6.68 -14.79 1.15
N LEU A 67 6.47 -13.52 0.79
CA LEU A 67 6.62 -12.39 1.70
C LEU A 67 5.71 -12.51 2.92
N ASN A 68 4.49 -13.05 2.76
CA ASN A 68 3.62 -13.32 3.90
C ASN A 68 4.17 -14.35 4.90
N ARG A 69 5.09 -15.22 4.47
CA ARG A 69 5.73 -16.21 5.35
C ARG A 69 7.03 -15.71 5.94
N LEU A 70 7.81 -14.96 5.15
CA LEU A 70 9.12 -14.50 5.55
C LEU A 70 9.12 -13.24 6.40
N VAL A 71 8.20 -12.32 6.12
CA VAL A 71 8.26 -10.97 6.70
C VAL A 71 7.18 -10.83 7.77
N ASP A 72 7.58 -10.39 8.95
CA ASP A 72 6.72 -10.10 10.09
C ASP A 72 7.12 -8.79 10.78
N ASP A 73 6.49 -8.49 11.91
CA ASP A 73 6.77 -7.27 12.68
C ASP A 73 8.19 -7.25 13.28
N GLU A 74 8.83 -8.41 13.44
CA GLU A 74 10.16 -8.53 14.08
C GLU A 74 11.28 -8.24 13.09
N ASN A 75 11.09 -8.61 11.81
CA ASN A 75 12.13 -8.48 10.78
C ASN A 75 11.85 -7.44 9.69
N ILE A 76 10.67 -6.82 9.63
CA ILE A 76 10.30 -5.85 8.59
C ILE A 76 11.34 -4.74 8.41
N ASP A 77 11.97 -4.31 9.49
CA ASP A 77 12.92 -3.21 9.49
C ASP A 77 14.17 -3.54 8.64
N GLU A 78 14.58 -4.81 8.55
CA GLU A 78 15.68 -5.26 7.68
C GLU A 78 15.29 -5.21 6.20
N TYR A 79 14.05 -5.58 5.88
CA TYR A 79 13.53 -5.49 4.51
C TYR A 79 13.39 -4.02 4.06
N ILE A 80 13.08 -3.11 4.98
CA ILE A 80 13.05 -1.68 4.69
C ILE A 80 14.45 -1.14 4.40
N ASP A 81 15.48 -1.55 5.16
CA ASP A 81 16.85 -1.10 4.92
C ASP A 81 17.38 -1.51 3.54
N ASN A 82 16.98 -2.68 3.06
CA ASN A 82 17.39 -3.24 1.78
C ASN A 82 16.38 -2.96 0.65
N PHE A 83 15.35 -2.13 0.88
CA PHE A 83 14.23 -1.96 -0.04
C PHE A 83 14.65 -1.65 -1.49
N TYR A 84 15.60 -0.73 -1.66
CA TYR A 84 16.06 -0.29 -2.97
C TYR A 84 17.00 -1.28 -3.67
N GLU A 85 17.47 -2.32 -2.97
CA GLU A 85 18.23 -3.42 -3.59
C GLU A 85 17.33 -4.48 -4.23
N PHE A 86 16.05 -4.50 -3.86
CA PHE A 86 15.10 -5.46 -4.40
C PHE A 86 14.66 -5.10 -5.83
N GLN A 87 14.29 -6.12 -6.61
CA GLN A 87 13.66 -5.89 -7.91
C GLN A 87 12.33 -5.10 -7.73
N PRO A 88 11.88 -4.31 -8.73
CA PRO A 88 10.67 -3.50 -8.60
C PRO A 88 9.41 -4.30 -8.20
N SER A 89 9.25 -5.53 -8.68
CA SER A 89 8.13 -6.39 -8.31
C SER A 89 8.11 -6.73 -6.80
N TRP A 90 9.28 -6.92 -6.21
CA TRP A 90 9.47 -7.17 -4.78
C TRP A 90 9.16 -5.95 -3.93
N GLN A 91 9.64 -4.78 -4.36
CA GLN A 91 9.33 -3.51 -3.71
C GLN A 91 7.81 -3.30 -3.61
N LEU A 92 7.10 -3.50 -4.72
CA LEU A 92 5.64 -3.36 -4.77
C LEU A 92 4.91 -4.39 -3.90
N ALA A 93 5.37 -5.64 -3.90
CA ALA A 93 4.80 -6.72 -3.09
C ALA A 93 5.03 -6.50 -1.59
N LEU A 94 6.20 -5.96 -1.20
CA LEU A 94 6.51 -5.62 0.19
C LEU A 94 5.61 -4.47 0.70
N LEU A 95 5.33 -3.46 -0.13
CA LEU A 95 4.37 -2.40 0.23
C LEU A 95 2.95 -2.94 0.37
N ASP A 96 2.53 -3.84 -0.53
CA ASP A 96 1.25 -4.52 -0.40
C ASP A 96 1.16 -5.38 0.86
N LEU A 97 2.27 -6.02 1.24
CA LEU A 97 2.37 -6.81 2.48
C LEU A 97 2.24 -5.93 3.72
N ILE A 98 3.02 -4.85 3.82
CA ILE A 98 2.96 -3.90 4.96
C ILE A 98 1.51 -3.47 5.16
N ARG A 99 0.81 -3.14 4.06
CA ARG A 99 -0.60 -2.81 4.10
C ARG A 99 -1.47 -3.99 4.55
N SER A 100 -1.35 -5.17 3.93
CA SER A 100 -2.26 -6.31 4.19
C SER A 100 -2.10 -6.90 5.58
N LYS A 101 -0.87 -6.93 6.11
CA LYS A 101 -0.57 -7.36 7.47
C LYS A 101 -0.78 -6.24 8.48
N ASN A 102 -0.98 -5.00 8.02
CA ASN A 102 -1.11 -3.82 8.86
C ASN A 102 0.09 -3.72 9.84
N ILE A 103 1.30 -3.89 9.30
CA ILE A 103 2.57 -3.81 10.05
C ILE A 103 2.78 -2.37 10.49
N ARG A 104 3.11 -2.17 11.77
CA ARG A 104 3.22 -0.84 12.38
C ARG A 104 4.51 -0.70 13.15
N SER A 105 5.45 0.04 12.58
CA SER A 105 6.64 0.52 13.27
C SER A 105 6.91 1.97 12.91
N TRP A 106 7.65 2.68 13.77
CA TRP A 106 8.12 4.04 13.45
C TRP A 106 8.94 4.07 12.15
N LYS A 107 9.73 3.02 11.91
CA LYS A 107 10.52 2.88 10.68
C LYS A 107 9.64 2.71 9.45
N VAL A 108 8.59 1.90 9.53
CA VAL A 108 7.59 1.74 8.46
C VAL A 108 6.94 3.08 8.11
N VAL A 109 6.52 3.85 9.11
CA VAL A 109 5.91 5.18 8.86
C VAL A 109 6.90 6.10 8.15
N ASN A 110 8.11 6.27 8.69
CA ASN A 110 9.12 7.14 8.08
C ASN A 110 9.50 6.69 6.67
N PHE A 111 9.59 5.39 6.45
CA PHE A 111 9.87 4.81 5.15
C PHE A 111 8.77 5.17 4.14
N LEU A 112 7.49 4.95 4.50
CA LEU A 112 6.36 5.30 3.64
C LEU A 112 6.27 6.82 3.38
N GLU A 113 6.59 7.66 4.37
CA GLU A 113 6.66 9.12 4.19
C GLU A 113 7.78 9.52 3.23
N GLY A 114 8.94 8.86 3.33
CA GLY A 114 10.04 9.01 2.38
C GLY A 114 9.63 8.64 0.96
N LEU A 115 8.84 7.57 0.79
CA LEU A 115 8.35 7.15 -0.52
C LEU A 115 7.48 8.19 -1.22
N LEU A 116 6.77 9.04 -0.48
CA LEU A 116 5.96 10.13 -1.03
C LEU A 116 6.80 11.15 -1.81
N HIS A 117 8.11 11.20 -1.57
CA HIS A 117 9.03 12.14 -2.21
C HIS A 117 9.85 11.54 -3.36
N THR A 118 9.64 10.27 -3.70
CA THR A 118 10.32 9.62 -4.82
C THR A 118 9.76 10.07 -6.17
N GLU A 119 10.53 9.89 -7.25
CA GLU A 119 10.07 10.15 -8.62
C GLU A 119 9.12 9.07 -9.14
N ASP A 120 9.18 7.86 -8.57
CA ASP A 120 8.35 6.73 -8.95
C ASP A 120 6.90 6.92 -8.46
N MET A 121 6.00 7.12 -9.42
CA MET A 121 4.57 7.33 -9.17
C MET A 121 3.90 6.11 -8.54
N GLU A 122 4.27 4.89 -8.94
CA GLU A 122 3.67 3.68 -8.38
C GLU A 122 4.05 3.54 -6.91
N LEU A 123 5.31 3.81 -6.54
CA LEU A 123 5.74 3.83 -5.14
C LEU A 123 4.96 4.87 -4.32
N ARG A 124 4.77 6.09 -4.83
CA ARG A 124 3.96 7.12 -4.16
C ARG A 124 2.52 6.67 -3.96
N VAL A 125 1.87 6.11 -5.00
CA VAL A 125 0.50 5.60 -4.90
C VAL A 125 0.38 4.46 -3.89
N ARG A 126 1.34 3.52 -3.86
CA ARG A 126 1.36 2.43 -2.88
C ARG A 126 1.57 2.92 -1.46
N ALA A 127 2.41 3.93 -1.26
CA ALA A 127 2.58 4.56 0.05
C ALA A 127 1.28 5.21 0.52
N LEU A 128 0.65 6.04 -0.32
CA LEU A 128 -0.65 6.67 -0.01
C LEU A 128 -1.75 5.63 0.26
N LYS A 129 -1.81 4.56 -0.53
CA LYS A 129 -2.76 3.46 -0.34
C LYS A 129 -2.53 2.74 0.99
N THR A 130 -1.28 2.61 1.42
CA THR A 130 -0.92 2.01 2.71
C THR A 130 -1.33 2.94 3.85
N PHE A 131 -1.01 4.23 3.78
CA PHE A 131 -1.47 5.22 4.76
C PHE A 131 -2.99 5.28 4.87
N ALA A 132 -3.70 5.28 3.74
CA ALA A 132 -5.16 5.29 3.70
C ALA A 132 -5.79 4.04 4.33
N HIS A 133 -5.04 2.94 4.40
CA HIS A 133 -5.46 1.69 5.05
C HIS A 133 -5.16 1.69 6.55
N ILE A 134 -3.92 2.03 6.94
CA ILE A 134 -3.50 1.99 8.35
C ILE A 134 -4.06 3.17 9.18
N GLY A 135 -4.34 4.30 8.53
CA GLY A 135 -5.06 5.44 9.09
C GLY A 135 -4.26 6.38 9.97
N TYR A 136 -2.92 6.32 9.94
CA TYR A 136 -2.06 7.24 10.68
C TYR A 136 -0.77 7.56 9.93
N VAL A 137 -0.17 8.70 10.26
CA VAL A 137 1.08 9.27 9.74
C VAL A 137 1.88 9.82 10.92
N SER A 138 3.16 10.16 10.74
CA SER A 138 3.98 10.72 11.83
C SER A 138 3.45 12.08 12.30
N SER A 139 2.99 12.90 11.37
CA SER A 139 2.34 14.18 11.61
C SER A 139 1.48 14.58 10.41
N ARG A 140 0.38 15.29 10.66
CA ARG A 140 -0.45 15.87 9.59
C ARG A 140 0.34 16.79 8.65
N ASP A 141 1.37 17.46 9.18
CA ASP A 141 2.16 18.43 8.43
C ASP A 141 2.92 17.79 7.27
N VAL A 142 3.26 16.49 7.39
CA VAL A 142 3.91 15.73 6.32
C VAL A 142 2.99 15.65 5.11
N ILE A 143 1.71 15.32 5.34
CA ILE A 143 0.71 15.21 4.28
C ILE A 143 0.35 16.57 3.70
N CYS A 144 0.17 17.60 4.54
CA CYS A 144 -0.08 18.97 4.07
C CYS A 144 1.04 19.46 3.14
N LYS A 145 2.31 19.38 3.58
CA LYS A 145 3.47 19.82 2.79
C LYS A 145 3.62 19.04 1.50
N TRP A 146 3.41 17.73 1.56
CA TRP A 146 3.44 16.90 0.36
C TRP A 146 2.36 17.33 -0.64
N TYR A 147 1.12 17.55 -0.18
CA TYR A 147 0.01 17.96 -1.03
C TYR A 147 0.26 19.35 -1.64
N GLU A 148 0.64 20.34 -0.84
CA GLU A 148 0.97 21.71 -1.28
C GLU A 148 2.08 21.75 -2.34
N LYS A 149 3.08 20.88 -2.20
CA LYS A 149 4.16 20.74 -3.20
C LYS A 149 3.63 20.14 -4.52
N ASN A 150 2.70 19.20 -4.45
CA ASN A 150 2.25 18.45 -5.64
C ASN A 150 1.11 19.14 -6.40
N ILE A 151 0.22 19.87 -5.74
CA ILE A 151 -0.90 20.55 -6.42
C ILE A 151 -0.42 21.59 -7.44
N ASN A 152 0.75 22.17 -7.22
CA ASN A 152 1.36 23.17 -8.09
C ASN A 152 2.17 22.57 -9.25
N ARG A 153 2.24 21.24 -9.36
CA ARG A 153 2.94 20.59 -10.49
C ARG A 153 2.09 20.64 -11.75
N GLU A 154 2.75 20.84 -12.90
CA GLU A 154 2.08 20.88 -14.20
C GLU A 154 1.30 19.58 -14.51
N ASP A 155 1.75 18.45 -14.01
CA ASP A 155 1.16 17.13 -14.25
C ASP A 155 0.10 16.71 -13.22
N TRP A 156 -0.20 17.53 -12.20
CA TRP A 156 -1.10 17.17 -11.10
C TRP A 156 -2.49 16.75 -11.58
N LEU A 157 -3.05 17.45 -12.57
CA LEU A 157 -4.37 17.17 -13.14
C LEU A 157 -4.35 16.11 -14.25
N SER A 158 -3.19 15.55 -14.58
CA SER A 158 -3.05 14.51 -15.60
C SER A 158 -3.75 13.21 -15.17
N ASN A 159 -4.05 12.36 -16.16
CA ASN A 159 -4.61 11.04 -15.89
C ASN A 159 -3.66 10.15 -15.07
N ALA A 160 -2.35 10.30 -15.27
CA ALA A 160 -1.34 9.49 -14.60
C ALA A 160 -1.41 9.65 -13.07
N VAL A 161 -1.59 10.89 -12.59
CA VAL A 161 -1.58 11.22 -11.15
C VAL A 161 -2.92 10.95 -10.46
N THR A 162 -3.95 10.45 -11.17
CA THR A 162 -5.28 10.18 -10.61
C THR A 162 -5.23 9.23 -9.41
N GLY A 163 -4.33 8.25 -9.42
CA GLY A 163 -4.14 7.32 -8.30
C GLY A 163 -3.73 8.04 -7.01
N GLU A 164 -2.83 9.01 -7.10
CA GLU A 164 -2.36 9.79 -5.95
C GLU A 164 -3.47 10.66 -5.39
N ARG A 165 -4.24 11.35 -6.25
CA ARG A 165 -5.37 12.20 -5.81
C ARG A 165 -6.47 11.38 -5.15
N LEU A 166 -6.79 10.21 -5.72
CA LEU A 166 -7.76 9.27 -5.16
C LEU A 166 -7.32 8.74 -3.78
N MET A 167 -6.07 8.26 -3.67
CA MET A 167 -5.57 7.74 -2.40
C MET A 167 -5.38 8.83 -1.36
N SER A 168 -5.04 10.06 -1.78
CA SER A 168 -5.00 11.23 -0.90
C SER A 168 -6.37 11.52 -0.31
N ALA A 169 -7.42 11.63 -1.13
CA ALA A 169 -8.78 11.82 -0.64
C ALA A 169 -9.14 10.80 0.45
N ARG A 170 -8.87 9.52 0.18
CA ARG A 170 -9.12 8.43 1.12
C ARG A 170 -8.32 8.56 2.42
N LEU A 171 -7.04 8.90 2.34
CA LEU A 171 -6.17 9.11 3.49
C LEU A 171 -6.69 10.25 4.39
N LEU A 172 -7.00 11.40 3.79
CA LEU A 172 -7.53 12.56 4.50
C LEU A 172 -8.85 12.21 5.22
N GLY A 173 -9.71 11.41 4.58
CA GLY A 173 -10.93 10.89 5.20
C GLY A 173 -10.72 9.83 6.28
N MET A 174 -9.57 9.15 6.29
CA MET A 174 -9.25 8.14 7.29
C MET A 174 -8.71 8.79 8.58
N ILE A 175 -7.78 9.74 8.44
CA ILE A 175 -7.19 10.47 9.58
C ILE A 175 -8.23 11.39 10.24
N LYS A 176 -9.07 12.07 9.45
CA LYS A 176 -10.13 12.98 9.93
C LYS A 176 -9.63 14.17 10.75
N ASP A 177 -8.47 14.74 10.39
CA ASP A 177 -8.04 16.04 10.91
C ASP A 177 -8.79 17.15 10.19
N GLU A 178 -9.47 18.03 10.93
CA GLU A 178 -10.27 19.14 10.37
C GLU A 178 -9.44 20.06 9.44
N SER A 179 -8.10 20.12 9.61
CA SER A 179 -7.22 20.86 8.69
C SER A 179 -7.18 20.30 7.27
N PHE A 180 -7.65 19.07 7.06
CA PHE A 180 -7.72 18.43 5.74
C PHE A 180 -9.02 18.70 4.99
N LEU A 181 -10.03 19.29 5.63
CA LEU A 181 -11.29 19.62 4.95
C LEU A 181 -11.10 20.55 3.74
N PRO A 182 -10.26 21.62 3.79
CA PRO A 182 -10.00 22.44 2.60
C PRO A 182 -9.42 21.63 1.43
N LEU A 183 -8.52 20.68 1.70
CA LEU A 183 -7.93 19.83 0.66
C LEU A 183 -8.99 18.88 0.05
N LEU A 184 -9.89 18.36 0.89
CA LEU A 184 -11.00 17.54 0.42
C LEU A 184 -12.03 18.35 -0.39
N GLU A 185 -12.23 19.62 -0.07
CA GLU A 185 -13.04 20.55 -0.87
C GLU A 185 -12.42 20.84 -2.24
N GLU A 186 -11.10 20.88 -2.36
CA GLU A 186 -10.46 20.93 -3.69
C GLU A 186 -10.67 19.62 -4.46
N LEU A 187 -10.51 18.47 -3.79
CA LEU A 187 -10.63 17.16 -4.44
C LEU A 187 -12.07 16.81 -4.84
N ILE A 188 -13.09 17.40 -4.22
CA ILE A 188 -14.49 17.21 -4.67
C ILE A 188 -14.75 17.88 -6.03
N ALA A 189 -13.88 18.83 -6.41
CA ALA A 189 -13.87 19.52 -7.70
C ALA A 189 -13.01 18.83 -8.77
N ASP A 190 -12.38 17.69 -8.46
CA ASP A 190 -11.40 17.00 -9.33
C ASP A 190 -11.94 16.65 -10.73
N SER A 191 -11.11 16.66 -11.77
CA SER A 191 -11.55 16.29 -13.12
C SER A 191 -12.12 14.87 -13.24
N LYS A 192 -11.80 13.96 -12.30
CA LYS A 192 -12.21 12.55 -12.32
C LYS A 192 -13.30 12.24 -11.31
N TYR A 193 -14.37 11.61 -11.79
CA TYR A 193 -15.53 11.23 -10.96
C TYR A 193 -15.14 10.38 -9.73
N ASN A 194 -14.24 9.41 -9.90
CA ASN A 194 -13.80 8.55 -8.79
C ASN A 194 -13.11 9.35 -7.66
N VAL A 195 -12.30 10.36 -8.01
CA VAL A 195 -11.66 11.25 -7.01
C VAL A 195 -12.72 12.09 -6.31
N ARG A 196 -13.67 12.67 -7.06
CA ARG A 196 -14.78 13.43 -6.47
C ARG A 196 -15.61 12.61 -5.50
N ALA A 197 -15.96 11.38 -5.90
CA ALA A 197 -16.75 10.46 -5.10
C ALA A 197 -16.00 10.05 -3.82
N GLU A 198 -14.70 9.75 -3.92
CA GLU A 198 -13.88 9.43 -2.74
C GLU A 198 -13.68 10.64 -1.83
N ALA A 199 -13.56 11.86 -2.38
CA ALA A 199 -13.50 13.08 -1.60
C ALA A 199 -14.81 13.33 -0.83
N ALA A 200 -15.95 13.22 -1.51
CA ALA A 200 -17.27 13.34 -0.87
C ALA A 200 -17.48 12.26 0.20
N LYS A 201 -17.11 11.00 -0.09
CA LYS A 201 -17.06 9.90 0.90
C LYS A 201 -16.23 10.27 2.11
N SER A 202 -15.05 10.83 1.87
CA SER A 202 -14.08 11.17 2.89
C SER A 202 -14.55 12.33 3.77
N ILE A 203 -15.12 13.39 3.20
CA ILE A 203 -15.77 14.49 3.93
C ILE A 203 -16.87 13.93 4.83
N ARG A 204 -17.68 12.99 4.33
CA ARG A 204 -18.78 12.39 5.10
C ARG A 204 -18.34 11.71 6.40
N LYS A 205 -17.10 11.23 6.49
CA LYS A 205 -16.54 10.58 7.69
C LYS A 205 -16.24 11.55 8.84
N TYR A 206 -16.23 12.85 8.59
CA TYR A 206 -16.00 13.87 9.61
C TYR A 206 -17.23 14.08 10.49
N LYS A 207 -17.03 14.60 11.71
CA LYS A 207 -18.11 14.83 12.68
C LYS A 207 -19.25 15.68 12.11
N ASN A 208 -18.91 16.70 11.32
CA ASN A 208 -19.87 17.58 10.63
C ASN A 208 -19.93 17.34 9.11
N GLY A 209 -19.45 16.19 8.64
CA GLY A 209 -19.28 15.88 7.22
C GLY A 209 -20.56 16.02 6.39
N LYS A 210 -21.69 15.52 6.92
CA LYS A 210 -22.99 15.65 6.23
C LYS A 210 -23.43 17.11 6.05
N ASN A 211 -23.20 17.96 7.04
CA ASN A 211 -23.52 19.38 6.93
C ASN A 211 -22.58 20.08 5.93
N LYS A 212 -21.30 19.71 5.94
CA LYS A 212 -20.33 20.21 4.98
C LYS A 212 -20.70 19.85 3.54
N LEU A 213 -21.13 18.61 3.29
CA LEU A 213 -21.64 18.21 1.97
C LEU A 213 -22.90 18.97 1.56
N LYS A 214 -23.82 19.26 2.49
CA LYS A 214 -24.99 20.11 2.19
C LYS A 214 -24.58 21.53 1.79
N GLU A 215 -23.60 22.10 2.47
CA GLU A 215 -23.04 23.41 2.12
C GLU A 215 -22.42 23.41 0.72
N ILE A 216 -21.61 22.39 0.40
CA ILE A 216 -21.01 22.21 -0.93
C ILE A 216 -22.12 22.06 -1.98
N ALA A 217 -23.13 21.22 -1.73
CA ALA A 217 -24.25 21.00 -2.64
C ALA A 217 -25.03 22.28 -2.95
N ALA A 218 -25.14 23.20 -1.99
CA ALA A 218 -25.85 24.46 -2.15
C ALA A 218 -25.00 25.54 -2.85
N ASN A 219 -23.72 25.65 -2.49
CA ASN A 219 -22.94 26.88 -2.73
C ASN A 219 -21.70 26.69 -3.61
N HIS A 220 -21.24 25.47 -3.86
CA HIS A 220 -19.98 25.27 -4.60
C HIS A 220 -20.10 25.76 -6.04
N SER A 221 -19.07 26.42 -6.58
CA SER A 221 -19.09 27.03 -7.91
C SER A 221 -19.24 25.98 -9.03
N ASP A 222 -18.49 24.88 -8.91
CA ASP A 222 -18.55 23.76 -9.86
C ASP A 222 -19.82 22.91 -9.68
N LYS A 223 -20.56 22.71 -10.78
CA LYS A 223 -21.81 21.92 -10.83
C LYS A 223 -21.57 20.45 -10.49
N TYR A 224 -20.45 19.86 -10.91
CA TYR A 224 -20.17 18.46 -10.65
C TYR A 224 -19.91 18.20 -9.16
N SER A 225 -19.23 19.13 -8.49
CA SER A 225 -19.05 19.14 -7.03
C SER A 225 -20.38 19.22 -6.28
N ARG A 226 -21.31 20.08 -6.73
CA ARG A 226 -22.65 20.14 -6.13
C ARG A 226 -23.41 18.82 -6.27
N ASN A 227 -23.37 18.22 -7.46
CA ASN A 227 -24.06 16.97 -7.74
C ASN A 227 -23.52 15.80 -6.91
N ILE A 228 -22.19 15.63 -6.84
CA ILE A 228 -21.60 14.52 -6.07
C ILE A 228 -21.83 14.72 -4.57
N ALA A 229 -21.80 15.96 -4.08
CA ALA A 229 -22.10 16.25 -2.68
C ALA A 229 -23.55 15.88 -2.34
N LEU A 230 -24.52 16.22 -3.22
CA LEU A 230 -25.92 15.84 -3.05
C LEU A 230 -26.09 14.32 -3.03
N GLU A 231 -25.47 13.61 -3.99
CA GLU A 231 -25.46 12.14 -4.04
C GLU A 231 -25.00 11.53 -2.70
N TRP A 232 -23.91 12.06 -2.15
CA TRP A 232 -23.36 11.60 -0.87
C TRP A 232 -24.13 12.10 0.36
N VAL A 233 -25.01 13.09 0.26
CA VAL A 233 -25.95 13.45 1.33
C VAL A 233 -27.11 12.46 1.41
N GLU A 234 -27.55 11.94 0.24
CA GLU A 234 -28.73 11.07 0.09
C GLU A 234 -28.44 9.60 0.38
N ARG A 235 -27.24 9.09 0.09
CA ARG A 235 -26.86 7.70 0.40
C ARG A 235 -27.09 7.38 1.89
N SER A 236 -27.64 6.22 2.23
CA SER A 236 -27.66 5.71 3.62
C SER A 236 -26.28 5.14 4.01
N LEU A 237 -25.90 5.19 5.29
CA LEU A 237 -24.63 4.59 5.77
C LEU A 237 -24.73 3.06 5.91
N ASP A 238 -25.92 2.49 5.80
CA ASP A 238 -26.23 1.11 6.20
C ASP A 238 -25.71 0.04 5.21
N TYR A 239 -24.99 0.43 4.15
CA TYR A 239 -24.49 -0.46 3.10
C TYR A 239 -23.01 -0.26 2.74
N GLU A 240 -22.18 0.24 3.68
CA GLU A 240 -20.72 0.39 3.48
C GLU A 240 -19.88 -0.46 4.42
#